data_AF-A0A428YBE4-F1
#
_entry.id   AF-A0A428YBE4-F1
#
_cell.length_a   1.000
_cell.length_b   1.000
_cell.length_c   1.000
_cell.angle_alpha   90.00
_cell.angle_beta   90.00
_cell.angle_gamma   90.00
#
_symmetry.space_group_name_H-M   'P 1'
#
loop_
_entity.id
_entity.type
_entity.pdbx_description
1 polymer ?
#
loop_
_entity_poly.entity_id
_entity_poly.type
_entity_poly.pdbx_seq_one_letter_code
_entity_poly.pdbx_strand_id
1 'polypeptide(L)'
;RYGDRHRGVCLVFDAETLGAEFSEASDTWVRANSVSSFVDVEYHDAPLQVPLEGEFDHLDSLRTALGRLLNARTIAALYGRKSTVWQHERETRLVQVRFDPPELELDNPLYLDVPRSLKAIVLGTEFGDTTSVLRYLAQFDEPRPELFRCVWDGGVPHLRR
;
A
#
# COMPACT_ATOMS: atom_id res chain seq x y z
N ARG A 1 -25.46 3.59 -11.32
CA ARG A 1 -25.69 4.18 -9.97
C ARG A 1 -24.43 4.33 -9.12
N TYR A 2 -23.57 3.30 -8.95
CA TYR A 2 -22.29 3.50 -8.21
C TYR A 2 -21.24 4.28 -9.05
N GLY A 3 -21.36 4.24 -10.38
CA GLY A 3 -20.48 4.96 -11.31
C GLY A 3 -21.05 6.24 -11.92
N ASP A 4 -22.00 6.93 -11.28
CA ASP A 4 -22.54 8.20 -11.83
C ASP A 4 -22.13 9.42 -10.99
N ARG A 5 -21.45 9.19 -9.86
CA ARG A 5 -21.06 10.20 -8.89
C ARG A 5 -19.98 9.65 -7.97
N HIS A 6 -19.06 10.53 -7.57
CA HIS A 6 -18.05 10.23 -6.57
C HIS A 6 -18.21 11.22 -5.41
N ARG A 7 -18.29 10.71 -4.17
CA ARG A 7 -18.37 11.52 -2.94
C ARG A 7 -17.05 11.61 -2.20
N GLY A 8 -16.10 10.73 -2.53
CA GLY A 8 -14.85 10.57 -1.80
C GLY A 8 -13.73 11.45 -2.33
N VAL A 9 -12.54 11.13 -1.85
CA VAL A 9 -11.26 11.67 -2.31
C VAL A 9 -10.42 10.51 -2.81
N CYS A 10 -9.76 10.68 -3.95
CA CYS A 10 -8.73 9.78 -4.43
C CYS A 10 -7.40 10.52 -4.37
N LEU A 11 -6.41 9.91 -3.71
CA LEU A 11 -5.04 10.40 -3.69
C LEU A 11 -4.26 9.67 -4.80
N VAL A 12 -3.59 10.44 -5.63
CA VAL A 12 -2.82 9.92 -6.78
C VAL A 12 -1.36 10.06 -6.46
N PHE A 13 -0.67 8.93 -6.40
CA PHE A 13 0.76 8.87 -6.10
C PHE A 13 1.56 8.50 -7.35
N ASP A 14 2.80 9.00 -7.40
CA ASP A 14 3.82 8.52 -8.31
C ASP A 14 4.34 7.18 -7.77
N ALA A 15 4.12 6.09 -8.51
CA ALA A 15 4.45 4.75 -8.02
C ALA A 15 5.96 4.57 -7.76
N GLU A 16 6.81 5.12 -8.63
CA GLU A 16 8.26 5.03 -8.48
C GLU A 16 8.75 5.82 -7.27
N THR A 17 8.31 7.08 -7.15
CA THR A 17 8.68 7.94 -6.01
C THR A 17 8.13 7.37 -4.69
N LEU A 18 6.89 6.84 -4.69
CA LEU A 18 6.28 6.23 -3.51
C LEU A 18 7.05 4.99 -3.07
N GLY A 19 7.46 4.13 -4.02
CA GLY A 19 8.28 2.97 -3.74
C GLY A 19 9.64 3.34 -3.14
N ALA A 20 10.26 4.43 -3.64
CA ALA A 20 11.51 4.95 -3.12
C ALA A 20 11.37 5.53 -1.71
N GLU A 21 10.37 6.39 -1.46
CA GLU A 21 10.10 6.95 -0.12
C GLU A 21 9.77 5.85 0.88
N PHE A 22 8.99 4.85 0.49
CA PHE A 22 8.69 3.70 1.34
C PHE A 22 9.94 2.89 1.66
N SER A 23 10.83 2.68 0.69
CA SER A 23 12.08 1.95 0.91
C SER A 23 13.02 2.70 1.86
N GLU A 24 13.15 4.02 1.69
CA GLU A 24 13.96 4.89 2.57
C GLU A 24 13.39 4.92 4.00
N ALA A 25 12.07 5.08 4.14
CA ALA A 25 11.38 5.05 5.43
C ALA A 25 11.49 3.67 6.10
N SER A 26 11.42 2.60 5.30
CA SER A 26 11.66 1.25 5.79
C SER A 26 13.06 1.17 6.39
N ASP A 27 14.11 1.57 5.68
CA ASP A 27 15.49 1.49 6.18
C ASP A 27 15.74 2.24 7.49
N THR A 28 14.97 3.30 7.77
CA THR A 28 15.08 4.08 9.02
C THR A 28 14.27 3.51 10.18
N TRP A 29 13.19 2.76 9.93
CA TRP A 29 12.31 2.18 10.96
C TRP A 29 12.52 0.68 11.18
N VAL A 30 13.17 0.03 10.23
CA VAL A 30 13.41 -1.41 10.17
C VAL A 30 14.53 -1.78 11.16
N ARG A 31 14.10 -2.27 12.33
CA ARG A 31 14.97 -3.06 13.20
C ARG A 31 15.33 -4.38 12.50
N ALA A 32 16.46 -4.96 12.90
CA ALA A 32 16.88 -6.30 12.48
C ALA A 32 15.67 -7.27 12.54
N ASN A 33 15.46 -8.04 11.47
CA ASN A 33 14.36 -9.01 11.28
C ASN A 33 13.01 -8.43 10.85
N SER A 34 12.95 -7.36 10.05
CA SER A 34 11.72 -7.01 9.34
C SER A 34 11.86 -7.15 7.85
N VAL A 35 10.71 -7.32 7.19
CA VAL A 35 10.59 -7.55 5.76
C VAL A 35 9.74 -6.43 5.17
N SER A 36 10.33 -5.70 4.23
CA SER A 36 9.64 -4.70 3.41
C SER A 36 9.56 -5.21 1.96
N SER A 37 8.46 -4.88 1.28
CA SER A 37 8.28 -5.20 -0.13
C SER A 37 7.33 -4.21 -0.80
N PHE A 38 7.69 -3.78 -2.01
CA PHE A 38 6.81 -3.04 -2.91
C PHE A 38 6.60 -3.89 -4.15
N VAL A 39 5.37 -4.38 -4.35
CA VAL A 39 5.07 -5.38 -5.38
C VAL A 39 3.78 -5.09 -6.10
N ASP A 40 3.80 -5.27 -7.41
CA ASP A 40 2.58 -5.40 -8.19
C ASP A 40 1.92 -6.74 -7.89
N VAL A 41 0.60 -6.72 -7.72
CA VAL A 41 -0.15 -7.92 -7.37
C VAL A 41 -0.29 -8.83 -8.59
N GLU A 42 0.18 -10.06 -8.45
CA GLU A 42 -0.01 -11.14 -9.40
C GLU A 42 -1.35 -11.85 -9.15
N TYR A 43 -2.18 -11.96 -10.19
CA TYR A 43 -3.45 -12.67 -10.12
C TYR A 43 -3.27 -14.12 -10.53
N HIS A 44 -3.08 -14.98 -9.52
CA HIS A 44 -2.91 -16.40 -9.74
C HIS A 44 -3.62 -17.16 -8.63
N ASP A 45 -4.69 -17.89 -8.98
CA ASP A 45 -5.30 -18.86 -8.06
C ASP A 45 -4.40 -20.10 -8.04
N ALA A 46 -3.48 -20.13 -7.08
CA ALA A 46 -2.73 -21.33 -6.72
C ALA A 46 -2.70 -21.49 -5.21
N PRO A 47 -2.67 -22.73 -4.70
CA PRO A 47 -2.37 -22.96 -3.30
C PRO A 47 -1.02 -22.35 -2.97
N LEU A 48 -0.93 -21.64 -1.83
CA LEU A 48 0.35 -21.20 -1.31
C LEU A 48 1.17 -22.45 -0.94
N GLN A 49 2.27 -22.67 -1.65
CA GLN A 49 3.20 -23.76 -1.35
C GLN A 49 4.28 -23.23 -0.41
N VAL A 50 4.30 -23.75 0.82
CA VAL A 50 5.37 -23.47 1.80
C VAL A 50 6.27 -24.71 1.83
N PRO A 51 7.48 -24.66 1.25
CA PRO A 51 8.36 -25.82 1.15
C PRO A 51 9.00 -26.10 2.52
N LEU A 52 8.25 -26.78 3.38
CA LEU A 52 8.77 -27.32 4.64
C LEU A 52 9.44 -28.66 4.35
N GLU A 53 10.75 -28.73 4.53
CA GLU A 53 11.53 -29.96 4.40
C GLU A 53 12.19 -30.30 5.76
N GLY A 54 12.13 -31.57 6.16
CA GLY A 54 12.75 -32.09 7.40
C GLY A 54 11.81 -32.93 8.28
N GLU A 55 12.39 -33.67 9.23
CA GLU A 55 11.66 -34.32 10.32
C GLU A 55 11.44 -33.32 11.46
N PHE A 56 10.19 -33.18 11.92
CA PHE A 56 9.78 -32.20 12.94
C PHE A 56 9.40 -32.91 14.24
N ASP A 57 10.39 -33.34 14.99
CA ASP A 57 10.17 -34.14 16.20
C ASP A 57 9.68 -33.28 17.38
N HIS A 58 9.91 -31.97 17.30
CA HIS A 58 9.57 -30.98 18.33
C HIS A 58 9.05 -29.67 17.72
N LEU A 59 8.17 -28.98 18.46
CA LEU A 59 7.56 -27.71 18.04
C LEU A 59 8.59 -26.62 17.72
N ASP A 60 9.72 -26.59 18.45
CA ASP A 60 10.78 -25.62 18.22
C ASP A 60 11.52 -25.84 16.89
N SER A 61 11.65 -27.10 16.43
CA SER A 61 12.24 -27.42 15.13
C SER A 61 11.35 -26.93 13.99
N LEU A 62 10.03 -27.09 14.14
CA LEU A 62 9.04 -26.53 13.20
C LEU A 62 9.06 -24.99 13.21
N ARG A 63 9.08 -24.36 14.39
CA ARG A 63 9.17 -22.88 14.51
C ARG A 63 10.45 -22.34 13.88
N THR A 64 11.57 -23.04 14.04
CA THR A 64 12.85 -22.67 13.42
C THR A 64 12.79 -22.79 11.90
N ALA A 65 12.22 -23.86 11.36
CA ALA A 65 12.04 -24.03 9.92
C ALA A 65 11.11 -22.97 9.33
N LEU A 66 10.00 -22.65 10.01
CA LEU A 66 9.11 -21.56 9.63
C LEU A 66 9.82 -20.20 9.67
N GLY A 67 10.61 -19.93 10.72
CA GLY A 67 11.39 -18.70 10.85
C GLY A 67 12.39 -18.49 9.71
N ARG A 68 12.98 -19.56 9.16
CA ARG A 68 13.88 -19.50 7.98
C ARG A 68 13.16 -19.22 6.67
N LEU A 69 11.87 -19.58 6.57
CA LEU A 69 11.07 -19.38 5.37
C LEU A 69 10.44 -17.99 5.29
N LEU A 70 10.33 -17.28 6.41
CA LEU A 70 9.78 -15.92 6.52
C LEU A 70 10.80 -14.85 6.05
N ASN A 71 11.25 -14.96 4.81
CA ASN A 71 12.09 -13.97 4.15
C ASN A 71 11.26 -13.06 3.22
N ALA A 72 11.91 -12.01 2.68
CA ALA A 72 11.27 -11.02 1.82
C ALA A 72 10.51 -11.59 0.64
N ARG A 73 11.03 -12.65 0.02
CA ARG A 73 10.41 -13.29 -1.15
C ARG A 73 9.14 -14.05 -0.79
N THR A 74 9.14 -14.79 0.32
CA THR A 74 7.96 -15.56 0.74
C THR A 74 6.82 -14.64 1.21
N ILE A 75 7.16 -13.57 1.94
CA ILE A 75 6.19 -12.55 2.36
C ILE A 75 5.63 -11.81 1.14
N ALA A 76 6.48 -11.41 0.19
CA ALA A 76 6.03 -10.84 -1.07
C ALA A 76 5.06 -11.77 -1.81
N ALA A 77 5.29 -13.08 -1.82
CA ALA A 77 4.37 -14.04 -2.45
C ALA A 77 3.03 -14.18 -1.71
N LEU A 78 3.03 -14.08 -0.38
CA LEU A 78 1.82 -14.10 0.46
C LEU A 78 0.92 -12.90 0.21
N TYR A 79 1.52 -11.70 0.22
CA TYR A 79 0.77 -10.45 0.09
C TYR A 79 0.66 -9.97 -1.35
N GLY A 80 1.50 -10.42 -2.27
CA GLY A 80 1.50 -10.03 -3.68
C GLY A 80 0.65 -10.93 -4.57
N ARG A 81 -0.04 -11.94 -4.03
CA ARG A 81 -0.94 -12.81 -4.80
C ARG A 81 -2.39 -12.60 -4.39
N LYS A 82 -3.30 -12.54 -5.37
CA LYS A 82 -4.74 -12.34 -5.17
C LYS A 82 -5.54 -13.29 -6.07
N SER A 83 -6.78 -13.56 -5.66
CA SER A 83 -7.71 -14.40 -6.42
C SER A 83 -8.04 -13.81 -7.80
N THR A 84 -8.14 -14.68 -8.81
CA THR A 84 -8.43 -14.28 -10.20
C THR A 84 -9.82 -13.68 -10.39
N VAL A 85 -10.71 -13.86 -9.41
CA VAL A 85 -12.03 -13.19 -9.35
C VAL A 85 -11.91 -11.67 -9.49
N TRP A 86 -10.77 -11.09 -9.10
CA TRP A 86 -10.50 -9.65 -9.12
C TRP A 86 -9.48 -9.23 -10.19
N GLN A 87 -9.19 -10.09 -11.19
CA GLN A 87 -8.12 -9.91 -12.19
C GLN A 87 -8.17 -8.61 -13.02
N HIS A 88 -9.31 -7.92 -13.05
CA HIS A 88 -9.47 -6.67 -13.79
C HIS A 88 -9.00 -5.44 -13.02
N GLU A 89 -8.73 -5.57 -11.72
CA GLU A 89 -8.17 -4.51 -10.89
C GLU A 89 -6.64 -4.55 -10.97
N ARG A 90 -6.00 -3.43 -11.33
CA ARG A 90 -4.55 -3.31 -11.16
C ARG A 90 -4.28 -2.79 -9.76
N GLU A 91 -3.47 -3.51 -9.01
CA GLU A 91 -3.19 -3.23 -7.60
C GLU A 91 -1.68 -3.35 -7.37
N THR A 92 -1.11 -2.37 -6.67
CA THR A 92 0.26 -2.40 -6.16
C THR A 92 0.17 -2.35 -4.64
N ARG A 93 0.98 -3.16 -3.95
CA ARG A 93 0.97 -3.27 -2.49
C ARG A 93 2.30 -2.84 -1.90
N LEU A 94 2.20 -2.04 -0.85
CA LEU A 94 3.28 -1.75 0.10
C LEU A 94 3.11 -2.71 1.27
N VAL A 95 4.08 -3.58 1.49
CA VAL A 95 4.02 -4.65 2.49
C VAL A 95 5.14 -4.44 3.48
N GLN A 96 4.77 -4.22 4.74
CA GLN A 96 5.70 -4.18 5.85
C GLN A 96 5.31 -5.26 6.86
N VAL A 97 6.21 -6.20 7.11
CA VAL A 97 6.05 -7.23 8.14
C VAL A 97 7.15 -7.09 9.15
N ARG A 98 6.75 -6.82 10.40
CA ARG A 98 7.66 -6.77 11.56
C ARG A 98 7.40 -8.02 12.40
N PHE A 99 8.43 -8.84 12.57
CA PHE A 99 8.38 -9.97 13.48
C PHE A 99 8.65 -9.49 14.91
N ASP A 100 7.85 -9.97 15.86
CA ASP A 100 7.96 -9.66 17.30
C ASP A 100 8.07 -8.16 17.64
N PRO A 101 7.11 -7.31 17.20
CA PRO A 101 7.10 -5.91 17.60
C PRO A 101 6.94 -5.79 19.13
N PRO A 102 7.60 -4.83 19.78
CA PRO A 102 7.40 -4.57 21.21
C PRO A 102 5.93 -4.31 21.53
N GLU A 103 5.45 -4.75 22.68
CA GLU A 103 4.04 -4.63 23.09
C GLU A 103 3.53 -3.18 23.05
N LEU A 104 4.37 -2.24 23.49
CA LEU A 104 4.09 -0.80 23.43
C LEU A 104 3.88 -0.26 22.00
N GLU A 105 4.32 -0.98 20.96
CA GLU A 105 4.19 -0.58 19.56
C GLU A 105 2.97 -1.21 18.89
N LEU A 106 2.31 -2.21 19.50
CA LEU A 106 1.15 -2.90 18.91
C LEU A 106 -0.07 -1.99 18.76
N ASP A 107 -0.27 -1.06 19.70
CA ASP A 107 -1.39 -0.12 19.70
C ASP A 107 -1.05 1.21 19.01
N ASN A 108 0.21 1.40 18.58
CA ASN A 108 0.65 2.63 17.94
C ASN A 108 0.57 2.51 16.41
N PRO A 109 -0.23 3.35 15.73
CA PRO A 109 -0.27 3.35 14.28
C PRO A 109 1.09 3.72 13.68
N LEU A 110 1.47 3.02 12.60
CA LEU A 110 2.64 3.39 11.82
C LEU A 110 2.31 4.59 10.94
N TYR A 111 3.01 5.70 11.16
CA TYR A 111 2.88 6.90 10.34
C TYR A 111 3.92 6.90 9.22
N LEU A 112 3.47 6.69 7.99
CA LEU A 112 4.25 6.79 6.77
C LEU A 112 4.14 8.21 6.20
N ASP A 113 5.22 8.98 6.28
CA ASP A 113 5.30 10.27 5.59
C ASP A 113 5.84 10.05 4.17
N VAL A 114 5.00 10.31 3.17
CA VAL A 114 5.31 10.13 1.74
C VAL A 114 4.99 11.41 0.94
N PRO A 115 5.56 12.55 1.34
CA PRO A 115 5.11 13.85 0.86
C PRO A 115 5.48 14.09 -0.60
N ARG A 116 6.57 13.50 -1.12
CA ARG A 116 7.07 13.77 -2.48
C ARG A 116 6.35 12.95 -3.54
N SER A 117 5.80 11.80 -3.16
CA SER A 117 5.08 10.93 -4.08
C SER A 117 3.66 11.37 -4.39
N LEU A 118 3.05 12.24 -3.58
CA LEU A 118 1.68 12.73 -3.85
C LEU A 118 1.67 13.65 -5.08
N LYS A 119 1.14 13.17 -6.21
CA LYS A 119 1.06 13.96 -7.45
C LYS A 119 -0.23 14.75 -7.56
N ALA A 120 -1.34 14.18 -7.10
CA ALA A 120 -2.63 14.83 -7.22
C ALA A 120 -3.64 14.37 -6.17
N ILE A 121 -4.62 15.24 -5.92
CA ILE A 121 -5.82 14.95 -5.14
C ILE A 121 -7.01 15.10 -6.08
N VAL A 122 -7.80 14.03 -6.24
CA VAL A 122 -9.02 14.03 -7.05
C VAL A 122 -10.23 14.00 -6.13
N LEU A 123 -10.95 15.10 -6.09
CA LEU A 123 -12.18 15.26 -5.32
C LEU A 123 -13.37 14.75 -6.12
N GLY A 124 -14.29 14.06 -5.46
CA GLY A 124 -15.57 13.70 -6.06
C GLY A 124 -16.45 14.92 -6.42
N THR A 125 -17.39 14.73 -7.34
CA THR A 125 -18.38 15.77 -7.71
C THR A 125 -19.10 16.34 -6.51
N GLU A 126 -19.49 15.46 -5.59
CA GLU A 126 -20.26 15.79 -4.39
C GLU A 126 -19.35 16.04 -3.18
N PHE A 127 -18.02 16.12 -3.38
CA PHE A 127 -17.10 16.52 -2.33
C PHE A 127 -17.35 18.00 -1.98
N GLY A 128 -17.56 18.27 -0.69
CA GLY A 128 -18.01 19.57 -0.18
C GLY A 128 -16.95 20.68 -0.24
N ASP A 129 -16.90 21.49 0.81
CA ASP A 129 -15.94 22.59 0.94
C ASP A 129 -14.49 22.09 0.80
N THR A 130 -13.70 22.77 -0.04
CA THR A 130 -12.32 22.44 -0.37
C THR A 130 -11.30 23.26 0.42
N THR A 131 -11.75 24.18 1.29
CA THR A 131 -10.87 25.10 2.03
C THR A 131 -9.76 24.38 2.80
N SER A 132 -10.07 23.28 3.48
CA SER A 132 -9.07 22.50 4.23
C SER A 132 -8.05 21.82 3.32
N VAL A 133 -8.48 21.32 2.16
CA VAL A 133 -7.60 20.68 1.16
C VAL A 133 -6.66 21.72 0.55
N LEU A 134 -7.18 22.89 0.18
CA LEU A 134 -6.37 23.99 -0.35
C LEU A 134 -5.35 24.48 0.68
N ARG A 135 -5.74 24.57 1.96
CA ARG A 135 -4.82 24.94 3.05
C ARG A 135 -3.71 23.90 3.22
N TYR A 136 -4.03 22.62 3.13
CA TYR A 136 -3.04 21.54 3.19
C TYR A 136 -2.08 21.60 2.00
N LEU A 137 -2.58 21.75 0.78
CA LEU A 137 -1.75 21.86 -0.43
C LEU A 137 -0.82 23.07 -0.40
N ALA A 138 -1.22 24.17 0.27
CA ALA A 138 -0.36 25.34 0.45
C ALA A 138 0.87 25.08 1.34
N GLN A 139 0.91 23.95 2.07
CA GLN A 139 2.05 23.55 2.90
C GLN A 139 3.15 22.82 2.10
N PHE A 140 2.89 22.42 0.86
CA PHE A 140 3.86 21.73 0.03
C PHE A 140 4.81 22.73 -0.66
N ASP A 141 6.09 22.38 -0.70
CA ASP A 141 7.06 23.00 -1.59
C ASP A 141 6.79 22.60 -3.06
N GLU A 142 7.30 23.37 -4.01
CA GLU A 142 7.11 23.09 -5.43
C GLU A 142 7.96 21.87 -5.90
N PRO A 143 7.44 20.99 -6.78
CA PRO A 143 6.12 21.04 -7.39
C PRO A 143 5.01 20.56 -6.43
N ARG A 144 3.97 21.37 -6.28
CA ARG A 144 2.83 21.03 -5.43
C ARG A 144 1.93 19.96 -6.06
N PRO A 145 1.26 19.11 -5.26
CA PRO A 145 0.26 18.19 -5.78
C PRO A 145 -0.87 18.95 -6.49
N GLU A 146 -1.28 18.45 -7.66
CA GLU A 146 -2.40 19.01 -8.41
C GLU A 146 -3.73 18.73 -7.71
N LEU A 147 -4.65 19.68 -7.75
CA LEU A 147 -6.02 19.46 -7.29
C LEU A 147 -6.95 19.33 -8.49
N PHE A 148 -7.73 18.26 -8.54
CA PHE A 148 -8.76 18.04 -9.53
C PHE A 148 -10.11 17.77 -8.88
N ARG A 149 -11.17 18.07 -9.62
CA ARG A 149 -12.52 17.57 -9.37
C ARG A 149 -12.92 16.60 -10.47
N CYS A 150 -13.30 15.39 -10.08
CA CYS A 150 -13.93 14.42 -10.96
C CYS A 150 -15.37 14.84 -11.21
N VAL A 151 -15.74 15.04 -12.48
CA VAL A 151 -17.11 15.31 -12.94
C VAL A 151 -17.57 14.19 -13.86
N TRP A 152 -18.85 13.86 -13.82
CA TRP A 152 -19.43 12.80 -14.65
C TRP A 152 -20.25 13.42 -15.77
N ASP A 153 -20.00 13.03 -17.02
CA ASP A 153 -20.77 13.42 -18.19
C ASP A 153 -21.17 12.16 -18.97
N GLY A 154 -22.47 11.94 -19.16
CA GLY A 154 -22.98 10.71 -19.81
C GLY A 154 -22.53 9.39 -19.16
N GLY A 155 -22.22 9.38 -17.85
CA GLY A 155 -21.69 8.22 -17.13
C GLY A 155 -20.17 8.01 -17.27
N VAL A 156 -19.47 8.97 -17.89
CA VAL A 156 -18.01 8.95 -18.07
C VAL A 156 -17.35 9.97 -17.13
N PRO A 157 -16.31 9.58 -16.36
CA PRO A 157 -15.61 10.50 -15.47
C PRO A 157 -14.59 11.35 -16.24
N HIS A 158 -14.57 12.65 -15.94
CA HIS A 158 -13.61 13.63 -16.46
C HIS A 158 -12.97 14.39 -15.29
N LEU A 159 -11.69 14.73 -15.44
CA LEU A 159 -10.98 15.56 -14.47
C LEU A 159 -11.04 17.02 -14.91
N ARG A 160 -11.40 17.91 -13.98
CA ARG A 160 -11.30 19.36 -14.12
C ARG A 160 -10.37 19.90 -13.04
N ARG A 161 -9.44 20.78 -13.41
CA ARG A 161 -8.66 21.55 -12.44
C ARG A 161 -9.56 22.55 -11.72
#